data_AF-A0A4P7D7I0-F1
#
_entry.id   AF-A0A4P7D7I0-F1
#
_cell.length_a   1.000
_cell.length_b   1.000
_cell.length_c   1.000
_cell.angle_alpha   90.00
_cell.angle_beta   90.00
_cell.angle_gamma   90.00
#
_symmetry.space_group_name_H-M   'P 1'
#
loop_
_entity.id
_entity.type
_entity.pdbx_description
1 polymer ?
#
loop_
_entity_poly.entity_id
_entity_poly.type
_entity_poly.pdbx_seq_one_letter_code
_entity_poly.pdbx_strand_id
1 'polypeptide(L)'
;MSNTELSELGRTLFIAAALRGYRLQRLPDGYYGMFPRNADALELMASGLTYKDVANRCGAYGTTTPKAAAERDGLAWPDTHEAFLVLAGSV
;
A
#
# COMPACT_ATOMS: atom_id res chain seq x y z
N MET A 1 -22.24 2.68 7.09
CA MET A 1 -21.00 2.96 6.32
C MET A 1 -19.93 3.29 7.34
N SER A 2 -19.16 2.29 7.76
CA SER A 2 -18.15 2.48 8.79
C SER A 2 -16.97 3.22 8.17
N ASN A 3 -16.76 4.48 8.58
CA ASN A 3 -15.52 5.20 8.35
C ASN A 3 -14.40 4.32 8.89
N THR A 4 -13.77 3.56 8.01
CA THR A 4 -12.66 2.70 8.36
C THR A 4 -11.48 3.63 8.50
N GLU A 5 -11.32 4.22 9.69
CA GLU A 5 -10.09 4.90 10.05
C GLU A 5 -8.96 3.91 9.78
N LEU A 6 -8.18 4.18 8.74
CA LEU A 6 -6.96 3.42 8.50
C LEU A 6 -6.10 3.60 9.74
N SER A 7 -5.85 2.52 10.46
CA SER A 7 -4.81 2.51 11.48
C SER A 7 -3.51 3.03 10.88
N GLU A 8 -2.64 3.65 11.69
CA GLU A 8 -1.37 4.18 11.22
C GLU A 8 -0.56 3.11 10.46
N LEU A 9 -0.61 1.86 10.93
CA LEU A 9 -0.05 0.69 10.26
C LEU A 9 -0.65 0.47 8.86
N GLY A 10 -1.97 0.56 8.73
CA GLY A 10 -2.65 0.51 7.45
C GLY A 10 -2.15 1.60 6.51
N ARG A 11 -2.01 2.84 6.99
CA ARG A 11 -1.51 3.95 6.16
C ARG A 11 -0.10 3.69 5.62
N THR A 12 0.80 3.14 6.44
CA THR A 12 2.15 2.77 6.01
C THR A 12 2.12 1.78 4.84
N LEU A 13 1.20 0.80 4.90
CA LEU A 13 1.05 -0.22 3.87
C LEU A 13 0.56 0.38 2.54
N PHE A 14 -0.41 1.28 2.60
CA PHE A 14 -0.95 1.99 1.44
C PHE A 14 0.10 2.85 0.75
N ILE A 15 0.92 3.56 1.52
CA ILE A 15 2.05 4.32 0.98
C ILE A 15 3.04 3.39 0.26
N ALA A 16 3.47 2.31 0.93
CA ALA A 16 4.47 1.40 0.39
C ALA A 16 4.03 0.72 -0.92
N ALA A 17 2.74 0.41 -1.04
CA ALA A 17 2.13 -0.16 -2.23
C ALA A 17 1.99 0.88 -3.35
N ALA A 18 1.52 2.09 -3.03
CA ALA A 18 1.38 3.16 -4.01
C ALA A 18 2.73 3.57 -4.63
N LEU A 19 3.78 3.64 -3.83
CA LEU A 19 5.15 3.89 -4.29
C LEU A 19 5.66 2.82 -5.27
N ARG A 20 5.09 1.60 -5.22
CA ARG A 20 5.43 0.48 -6.09
C ARG A 20 4.41 0.26 -7.23
N GLY A 21 3.52 1.23 -7.45
CA GLY A 21 2.55 1.16 -8.54
C GLY A 21 1.39 0.20 -8.28
N TYR A 22 1.07 -0.07 -7.02
CA TYR A 22 -0.08 -0.88 -6.65
C TYR A 22 -1.16 -0.02 -5.97
N ARG A 23 -2.41 -0.34 -6.27
CA ARG A 23 -3.57 0.13 -5.52
C ARG A 23 -3.97 -0.96 -4.53
N LEU A 24 -4.05 -0.61 -3.24
CA LEU A 24 -4.58 -1.50 -2.21
C LEU A 24 -6.04 -1.16 -1.92
N GLN A 25 -6.83 -2.20 -1.68
CA GLN A 25 -8.19 -2.09 -1.19
C GLN A 25 -8.35 -3.02 0.01
N ARG A 26 -8.94 -2.52 1.10
CA ARG A 26 -9.30 -3.36 2.23
C ARG A 26 -10.65 -4.03 1.93
N LEU A 27 -10.70 -5.34 2.07
CA LEU A 27 -11.88 -6.16 1.81
C LEU A 27 -12.69 -6.35 3.10
N PRO A 28 -14.00 -6.66 3.02
CA PRO A 28 -14.88 -6.81 4.19
C PRO A 28 -14.46 -7.92 5.16
N ASP A 29 -13.71 -8.90 4.68
CA ASP A 29 -13.15 -10.02 5.43
C ASP A 29 -11.88 -9.66 6.22
N GLY A 30 -11.41 -8.40 6.13
CA GLY A 30 -10.23 -7.90 6.82
C GLY A 30 -8.92 -8.08 6.05
N TYR A 31 -8.95 -8.72 4.88
CA TYR A 31 -7.79 -8.89 4.01
C TYR A 31 -7.62 -7.72 3.04
N TYR A 32 -6.50 -7.73 2.30
CA TYR A 32 -6.19 -6.76 1.26
C TYR A 32 -6.34 -7.38 -0.13
N GLY A 33 -6.97 -6.62 -1.02
CA GLY A 33 -6.87 -6.78 -2.47
C GLY A 33 -5.81 -5.83 -3.02
N MET A 34 -5.02 -6.30 -3.98
CA MET A 34 -3.98 -5.52 -4.64
C MET A 34 -4.22 -5.52 -6.15
N PHE A 35 -4.12 -4.34 -6.76
CA PHE A 35 -4.40 -4.09 -8.17
C PHE A 35 -3.22 -3.33 -8.80
N PRO A 36 -2.82 -3.63 -10.04
CA PRO A 36 -1.77 -2.90 -10.74
C PRO A 36 -2.29 -1.55 -11.23
N ARG A 37 -1.44 -0.52 -11.19
CA ARG A 37 -1.80 0.87 -11.58
C ARG A 37 -1.93 1.12 -13.09
N ASN A 38 -1.35 0.25 -13.93
CA ASN A 38 -1.18 0.50 -15.38
C ASN A 38 -2.07 -0.33 -16.31
N ALA A 39 -3.07 -1.03 -15.80
CA ALA A 39 -4.00 -1.73 -16.68
C ALA A 39 -5.24 -0.85 -16.88
N ASP A 40 -5.69 -0.69 -18.11
CA ASP A 40 -6.96 -0.01 -18.49
C ASP A 40 -8.21 -0.60 -17.78
N ALA A 41 -8.02 -1.66 -16.99
CA ALA A 41 -8.97 -2.21 -16.04
C ALA A 41 -8.30 -2.48 -14.69
N LEU A 42 -9.03 -2.29 -13.58
CA LEU A 42 -8.64 -2.74 -12.24
C LEU A 42 -8.66 -4.28 -12.18
N GLU A 43 -7.64 -4.93 -12.73
CA GLU A 43 -7.50 -6.37 -12.61
C GLU A 43 -7.00 -6.73 -11.21
N LEU A 44 -7.74 -7.61 -10.54
CA LEU A 44 -7.35 -8.12 -9.23
C LEU A 44 -6.07 -8.96 -9.39
N MET A 45 -4.93 -8.39 -8.98
CA MET A 45 -3.65 -9.10 -9.02
C MET A 45 -3.58 -10.18 -7.93
N ALA A 46 -4.12 -9.86 -6.75
CA ALA A 46 -4.21 -10.79 -5.63
C ALA A 46 -5.25 -10.30 -4.61
N SER A 47 -6.01 -11.23 -4.04
CA SER A 47 -6.92 -11.02 -2.90
C SER A 47 -6.55 -11.92 -1.72
N GLY A 48 -7.15 -11.67 -0.56
CA GLY A 48 -6.89 -12.47 0.64
C GLY A 48 -5.51 -12.21 1.24
N LEU A 49 -4.87 -11.09 0.91
CA LEU A 49 -3.53 -10.76 1.41
C LEU A 49 -3.61 -10.25 2.84
N THR A 50 -2.75 -10.77 3.71
CA THR A 50 -2.55 -10.20 5.04
C THR A 50 -1.69 -8.95 4.97
N TYR A 51 -1.62 -8.20 6.07
CA TYR A 51 -0.67 -7.09 6.20
C TYR A 51 0.77 -7.52 5.84
N LYS A 52 1.18 -8.68 6.36
CA LYS A 52 2.53 -9.22 6.15
C LYS A 52 2.78 -9.55 4.68
N ASP A 53 1.79 -10.09 3.98
CA ASP A 53 1.94 -10.44 2.56
C ASP A 53 2.15 -9.20 1.70
N VAL A 54 1.38 -8.15 1.96
CA VAL A 54 1.54 -6.87 1.26
C VAL A 54 2.86 -6.21 1.61
N ALA A 55 3.26 -6.20 2.89
CA ALA A 55 4.54 -5.64 3.33
C ALA A 55 5.73 -6.35 2.67
N ASN A 56 5.69 -7.69 2.64
CA ASN A 56 6.68 -8.50 1.93
C ASN A 56 6.73 -8.16 0.43
N ARG A 57 5.58 -8.07 -0.25
CA ARG A 57 5.52 -7.64 -1.66
C ARG A 57 6.07 -6.23 -1.87
N CYS A 58 6.03 -5.41 -0.84
CA CYS A 58 6.65 -4.09 -0.79
C CYS A 58 8.11 -4.13 -0.28
N GLY A 59 8.80 -5.26 -0.35
CA GLY A 59 10.22 -5.34 -0.01
C GLY A 59 10.55 -5.25 1.49
N ALA A 60 9.53 -5.21 2.35
CA ALA A 60 9.65 -5.06 3.80
C ALA A 60 9.65 -6.43 4.49
N TYR A 61 10.79 -7.13 4.40
CA TYR A 61 10.98 -8.46 4.97
C TYR A 61 11.70 -8.43 6.32
N GLY A 62 11.45 -9.44 7.16
CA GLY A 62 12.11 -9.58 8.46
C GLY A 62 11.80 -8.40 9.38
N THR A 63 12.84 -7.65 9.78
CA THR A 63 12.73 -6.45 10.62
C THR A 63 12.70 -5.14 9.82
N THR A 64 12.76 -5.21 8.48
CA THR A 64 12.73 -4.02 7.63
C THR A 64 11.32 -3.45 7.57
N THR A 65 11.17 -2.17 7.89
CA THR A 65 9.87 -1.47 7.80
C THR A 65 9.54 -1.12 6.35
N PRO A 66 8.26 -0.90 6.00
CA PRO A 66 7.91 -0.49 4.64
C PRO A 66 8.55 0.84 4.21
N LYS A 67 8.77 1.77 5.15
CA LYS A 67 9.52 3.01 4.92
C LYS A 67 10.97 2.73 4.59
N ALA A 68 11.67 1.96 5.42
CA ALA A 68 13.07 1.60 5.19
C ALA A 68 13.25 0.83 3.87
N ALA A 69 12.30 -0.04 3.50
CA ALA A 69 12.32 -0.73 2.23
C ALA A 69 12.16 0.23 1.04
N ALA A 70 11.23 1.18 1.11
CA ALA A 70 11.06 2.20 0.07
C ALA A 70 12.31 3.07 -0.10
N GLU A 71 12.88 3.55 1.00
CA GLU A 71 14.09 4.40 0.99
C GLU A 71 15.30 3.65 0.45
N ARG A 72 15.48 2.37 0.81
CA ARG A 72 16.52 1.49 0.23
C ARG A 72 16.39 1.39 -1.30
N ASP A 73 15.15 1.33 -1.79
CA ASP A 73 14.86 1.21 -3.21
C ASP A 73 14.87 2.59 -3.93
N GLY A 74 15.28 3.66 -3.24
CA GLY A 74 15.39 5.02 -3.79
C GLY A 74 14.06 5.78 -3.90
N LEU A 75 12.99 5.27 -3.29
CA LEU A 75 11.66 5.88 -3.31
C LEU A 75 11.49 6.85 -2.14
N ALA A 76 11.07 8.08 -2.43
CA ALA A 76 10.83 9.08 -1.41
C ALA A 76 9.55 8.77 -0.62
N TRP A 77 9.69 8.59 0.69
CA TRP A 77 8.53 8.40 1.56
C TRP A 77 7.81 9.75 1.79
N PRO A 78 6.48 9.83 1.66
CA PRO A 78 5.74 11.05 1.94
C PRO A 78 5.75 11.35 3.44
N ASP A 79 6.37 12.47 3.83
CA ASP A 79 6.42 12.94 5.22
C ASP A 79 5.18 13.75 5.63
N THR A 80 4.34 14.16 4.67
CA THR A 80 3.11 14.90 4.91
C THR A 80 1.86 14.13 4.49
N HIS A 81 0.71 14.46 5.09
CA HIS A 81 -0.58 13.91 4.69
C HIS A 81 -0.95 14.30 3.26
N GLU A 82 -0.64 15.53 2.86
CA GLU A 82 -0.88 16.02 1.50
C GLU A 82 -0.04 15.27 0.46
N ALA A 83 1.25 15.04 0.72
CA ALA A 83 2.11 14.25 -0.19
C ALA A 83 1.59 12.81 -0.33
N PHE A 84 1.08 12.23 0.75
CA PHE A 84 0.38 10.95 0.70
C PHE A 84 -0.89 11.02 -0.14
N LEU A 85 -1.75 12.03 0.03
CA LEU A 85 -2.98 12.17 -0.75
C LEU A 85 -2.70 12.41 -2.24
N VAL A 86 -1.63 13.11 -2.60
CA VAL A 86 -1.20 13.26 -4.00
C VAL A 86 -0.73 11.92 -4.57
N LEU A 87 0.05 11.17 -3.80
CA LEU A 87 0.49 9.82 -4.18
C LEU A 87 -0.71 8.85 -4.32
N ALA A 88 -1.69 8.94 -3.41
CA ALA A 88 -2.87 8.08 -3.34
C ALA A 88 -4.08 8.59 -4.13
N GLY A 89 -4.03 9.81 -4.68
CA GLY A 89 -5.05 10.40 -5.54
C GLY A 89 -4.61 10.52 -7.00
N SER A 90 -3.32 10.28 -7.27
CA SER A 90 -2.82 10.02 -8.63
C SER A 90 -3.08 8.57 -9.09
N VAL A 91 -3.89 7.81 -8.34
CA VAL A 91 -4.28 6.38 -8.56
C VAL A 91 -5.79 6.19 -8.61
#